data_AF-A0A1W2FFI3-F1
#
_entry.id   AF-A0A1W2FFI3-F1
#
_cell.length_a   1.000
_cell.length_b   1.000
_cell.length_c   1.000
_cell.angle_alpha   90.00
_cell.angle_beta   90.00
_cell.angle_gamma   90.00
#
_symmetry.space_group_name_H-M   'P 1'
#
loop_
_entity.id
_entity.type
_entity.pdbx_description
1 polymer ?
#
loop_
_entity_poly.entity_id
_entity_poly.type
_entity_poly.pdbx_seq_one_letter_code
_entity_poly.pdbx_strand_id
1 'polypeptide(L)'
;MTTTAHPNVANSVGLAEFLVTAGTLTLAQRKLIVDQALIVLEQNYAHLPLKVAMHAVNPVQRLRVLRARLERQTDATAEPEWQFHRELSSTFHSVRDLHTNYLLPAPFAGKIAFLPFQLERYFDEDGTEQYLVARTVAGFDGLAAGAEVTHWNGTPIARAVALNGAIFAGSNTAANLARGLESLTLRPLVIQLPPDEDWVVVSYRDETGAAGEIRVDWQVTENLPPMTDVDALSPAAAAQGVDLDSDEKARAKKLLHAPKVVQAEASGGAVAMAAQDVPTTMPGVFRARPVVTPSGTFGHLRIFTFSVDDPDAFLTEFVRLAALLPQNGLIVDVRDNGGGHIFASEFLLQTMTPRPVAPEPVQFLSTPLNLRICRRHAEDPTGQIDLGPWFPSLDSSTETGQAFSCSHTITPVEGANAVGQTYHGPVVLITDARCYSATDIFAAGWADHELGPILGVDDNTGAGGANVWTHGLLSTLLKIPAPVDAESPYKPLPNKANMRVSIRRTLRVGKLAGTPVEDLGVRPTHQHKVTRADLLQGNVDLLARAGELLEEQPVRRLGVAVAGTTVSLDTVNLDRVDIYVDGRPATSLDVTDGAHTATLAATGREVRVEGFADGQLVAARKVAS
;
A
#
# COMPACT_ATOMS: atom_id res chain seq x y z
N MET A 1 26.49 -19.88 -5.55
CA MET A 1 26.81 -19.01 -4.41
C MET A 1 25.92 -19.45 -3.26
N THR A 2 26.50 -19.98 -2.19
CA THR A 2 25.77 -20.27 -0.94
C THR A 2 25.13 -18.97 -0.46
N THR A 3 23.81 -18.97 -0.30
CA THR A 3 23.06 -17.84 0.26
C THR A 3 23.48 -17.69 1.72
N THR A 4 24.38 -16.77 2.02
CA THR A 4 24.71 -16.40 3.39
C THR A 4 23.62 -15.49 3.94
N ALA A 5 23.21 -15.70 5.19
CA ALA A 5 22.27 -14.83 5.88
C ALA A 5 22.80 -13.39 5.95
N HIS A 6 21.91 -12.40 5.96
CA HIS A 6 22.28 -11.00 6.15
C HIS A 6 22.91 -10.80 7.55
N PRO A 7 23.91 -9.91 7.74
CA PRO A 7 24.58 -9.70 9.03
C PRO A 7 23.64 -9.43 10.22
N ASN A 8 22.61 -8.61 10.03
CA ASN A 8 21.59 -8.36 11.08
C ASN A 8 20.94 -9.68 11.55
N VAL A 9 20.64 -10.59 10.64
CA VAL A 9 20.00 -11.88 10.96
C VAL A 9 20.96 -12.78 11.74
N ALA A 10 22.24 -12.80 11.35
CA ALA A 10 23.29 -13.53 12.06
C ALA A 10 23.52 -13.02 13.49
N ASN A 11 23.25 -11.73 13.74
CA ASN A 11 23.38 -11.08 15.05
C ASN A 11 22.04 -10.97 15.80
N SER A 12 21.05 -11.78 15.46
CA SER A 12 19.77 -11.78 16.16
C SER A 12 19.92 -12.30 17.60
N VAL A 13 19.03 -11.83 18.49
CA VAL A 13 18.97 -12.24 19.90
C VAL A 13 17.62 -12.88 20.20
N GLY A 14 17.55 -13.72 21.24
CA GLY A 14 16.28 -14.30 21.67
C GLY A 14 15.30 -13.23 22.19
N LEU A 15 14.00 -13.44 22.00
CA LEU A 15 12.97 -12.49 22.43
C LEU A 15 13.05 -12.16 23.94
N ALA A 16 13.21 -13.16 24.79
CA ALA A 16 13.33 -12.98 26.24
C ALA A 16 14.53 -12.09 26.62
N GLU A 17 15.67 -12.26 25.95
CA GLU A 17 16.87 -11.44 26.15
C GLU A 17 16.61 -9.98 25.75
N PHE A 18 15.95 -9.76 24.61
CA PHE A 18 15.59 -8.43 24.16
C PHE A 18 14.64 -7.71 25.13
N LEU A 19 13.63 -8.39 25.66
CA LEU A 19 12.61 -7.78 26.52
C LEU A 19 13.14 -7.27 27.87
N VAL A 20 14.28 -7.77 28.35
CA VAL A 20 14.96 -7.25 29.55
C VAL A 20 15.39 -5.79 29.38
N THR A 21 15.56 -5.32 28.13
CA THR A 21 15.96 -3.94 27.82
C THR A 21 14.79 -2.95 27.73
N ALA A 22 13.54 -3.42 27.80
CA ALA A 22 12.33 -2.59 27.71
C ALA A 22 11.82 -2.13 29.09
N GLY A 23 10.75 -1.32 29.12
CA GLY A 23 10.08 -0.96 30.37
C GLY A 23 10.60 0.29 31.07
N THR A 24 10.91 1.35 30.32
CA THR A 24 11.57 2.57 30.84
C THR A 24 10.67 3.80 31.02
N LEU A 25 9.38 3.71 30.71
CA LEU A 25 8.42 4.81 30.83
C LEU A 25 7.95 5.03 32.27
N THR A 26 8.11 6.26 32.75
CA THR A 26 7.50 6.73 34.01
C THR A 26 5.99 6.90 33.88
N LEU A 27 5.28 6.92 35.01
CA LEU A 27 3.84 7.16 35.02
C LEU A 27 3.47 8.51 34.39
N ALA A 28 4.29 9.54 34.59
CA ALA A 28 4.09 10.85 33.98
C ALA A 28 4.18 10.79 32.45
N GLN A 29 5.13 10.02 31.92
CA GLN A 29 5.27 9.78 30.48
C GLN A 29 4.09 9.00 29.91
N ARG A 30 3.59 7.98 30.62
CA ARG A 30 2.38 7.24 30.23
C ARG A 30 1.14 8.15 30.16
N LYS A 31 0.96 9.02 31.16
CA LYS A 31 -0.12 10.03 31.17
C LYS A 31 -0.03 10.97 29.95
N LEU A 32 1.17 11.46 29.66
CA LEU A 32 1.41 12.32 28.50
C LEU A 32 1.05 11.62 27.17
N ILE A 33 1.45 10.36 27.01
CA ILE A 33 1.09 9.57 25.82
C ILE A 33 -0.44 9.48 25.69
N VAL A 34 -1.17 9.16 26.77
CA VAL A 34 -2.64 9.08 26.71
C VAL A 34 -3.27 10.43 26.37
N ASP A 35 -2.76 11.52 26.93
CA ASP A 35 -3.24 12.88 26.64
C ASP A 35 -3.05 13.25 25.16
N GLN A 36 -1.91 12.89 24.56
CA GLN A 36 -1.65 13.11 23.13
C GLN A 36 -2.50 12.19 22.24
N ALA A 37 -2.72 10.93 22.64
CA ALA A 37 -3.60 10.01 21.92
C ALA A 37 -5.06 10.50 21.90
N LEU A 38 -5.53 11.11 22.99
CA LEU A 38 -6.86 11.73 23.05
C LEU A 38 -6.99 12.85 22.01
N ILE A 39 -6.01 13.74 21.92
CA ILE A 39 -6.01 14.83 20.93
C ILE A 39 -6.07 14.25 19.51
N VAL A 40 -5.18 13.31 19.19
CA VAL A 40 -5.10 12.73 17.84
C VAL A 40 -6.41 12.07 17.42
N LEU A 41 -6.97 11.21 18.27
CA LEU A 41 -8.21 10.49 17.93
C LEU A 41 -9.45 11.39 17.94
N GLU A 42 -9.56 12.32 18.89
CA GLU A 42 -10.76 13.16 19.02
C GLU A 42 -10.79 14.32 18.01
N GLN A 43 -9.63 14.87 17.65
CA GLN A 43 -9.56 16.10 16.88
C GLN A 43 -8.99 15.92 15.47
N ASN A 44 -8.24 14.87 15.18
CA ASN A 44 -7.60 14.71 13.86
C ASN A 44 -8.10 13.51 13.07
N TYR A 45 -8.65 12.49 13.72
CA TYR A 45 -8.94 11.23 13.07
C TYR A 45 -10.18 11.28 12.14
N ALA A 46 -9.94 11.30 10.83
CA ALA A 46 -10.98 11.48 9.81
C ALA A 46 -12.10 10.44 9.89
N HIS A 47 -11.74 9.19 10.17
CA HIS A 47 -12.68 8.07 10.13
C HIS A 47 -13.38 7.82 11.47
N LEU A 48 -13.12 8.61 12.52
CA LEU A 48 -13.70 8.36 13.85
C LEU A 48 -15.22 8.13 13.81
N PRO A 49 -16.06 8.98 13.16
CA PRO A 49 -17.50 8.76 13.12
C PRO A 49 -17.88 7.44 12.44
N LEU A 50 -17.19 7.11 11.34
CA LEU A 50 -17.42 5.87 10.59
C LEU A 50 -17.05 4.65 11.44
N LYS A 51 -15.87 4.63 12.05
CA LYS A 51 -15.38 3.47 12.82
C LYS A 51 -16.15 3.23 14.11
N VAL A 52 -16.56 4.29 14.81
CA VAL A 52 -17.44 4.18 15.99
C VAL A 52 -18.75 3.50 15.61
N ALA A 53 -19.36 3.91 14.49
CA ALA A 53 -20.61 3.34 14.00
C ALA A 53 -20.44 1.91 13.49
N MET A 54 -19.42 1.67 12.66
CA MET A 54 -19.21 0.40 11.98
C MET A 54 -18.74 -0.72 12.91
N HIS A 55 -17.83 -0.41 13.84
CA HIS A 55 -17.22 -1.41 14.73
C HIS A 55 -17.79 -1.40 16.15
N ALA A 56 -18.76 -0.52 16.45
CA ALA A 56 -19.38 -0.37 17.76
C ALA A 56 -18.35 -0.14 18.89
N VAL A 57 -17.34 0.68 18.62
CA VAL A 57 -16.24 1.01 19.55
C VAL A 57 -16.29 2.46 19.99
N ASN A 58 -15.66 2.78 21.13
CA ASN A 58 -15.48 4.16 21.58
C ASN A 58 -14.04 4.38 22.08
N PRO A 59 -13.07 4.60 21.18
CA PRO A 59 -11.66 4.69 21.54
C PRO A 59 -11.36 5.91 22.43
N VAL A 60 -12.04 7.05 22.19
CA VAL A 60 -11.88 8.27 23.00
C VAL A 60 -12.29 8.00 24.45
N GLN A 61 -13.43 7.35 24.68
CA GLN A 61 -13.86 7.02 26.04
C GLN A 61 -12.94 6.00 26.70
N ARG A 62 -12.42 5.01 25.95
CA ARG A 62 -11.41 4.06 26.47
C ARG A 62 -10.16 4.79 26.97
N LEU A 63 -9.65 5.76 26.21
CA LEU A 63 -8.52 6.58 26.62
C LEU A 63 -8.83 7.45 27.85
N ARG A 64 -10.03 8.03 27.96
CA ARG A 64 -10.45 8.80 29.15
C ARG A 64 -10.46 7.92 30.41
N VAL A 65 -10.96 6.69 30.30
CA VAL A 65 -10.96 5.73 31.41
C VAL A 65 -9.53 5.32 31.79
N LEU A 66 -8.67 5.04 30.80
CA LEU A 66 -7.26 4.74 31.04
C LEU A 66 -6.58 5.93 31.74
N ARG A 67 -6.80 7.15 31.27
CA ARG A 67 -6.24 8.37 31.86
C ARG A 67 -6.62 8.53 33.34
N ALA A 68 -7.90 8.34 33.67
CA ALA A 68 -8.42 8.42 35.04
C ALA A 68 -7.92 7.26 35.93
N ARG A 69 -7.55 6.10 35.36
CA ARG A 69 -6.87 5.02 36.10
C ARG A 69 -5.45 5.42 36.46
N LEU A 70 -4.68 5.94 35.50
CA LEU A 70 -3.29 6.39 35.72
C LEU A 70 -3.20 7.51 36.76
N GLU A 71 -4.22 8.38 36.89
CA GLU A 71 -4.26 9.43 37.92
C GLU A 71 -4.27 8.89 39.35
N ARG A 72 -4.84 7.71 39.55
CA ARG A 72 -5.00 7.09 40.87
C ARG A 72 -3.82 6.17 41.25
N GLN A 73 -2.78 6.15 40.42
CA GLN A 73 -1.57 5.36 40.64
C GLN A 73 -0.36 6.26 40.97
N THR A 74 0.67 5.66 41.57
CA THR A 74 2.03 6.20 41.67
C THR A 74 2.98 5.35 40.83
N ASP A 75 4.21 5.80 40.59
CA ASP A 75 5.21 4.97 39.89
C ASP A 75 5.43 3.60 40.57
N ALA A 76 5.28 3.53 41.91
CA ALA A 76 5.41 2.29 42.67
C ALA A 76 4.21 1.33 42.54
N THR A 77 3.03 1.85 42.15
CA THR A 77 1.79 1.06 42.03
C THR A 77 1.31 0.91 40.59
N ALA A 78 2.05 1.46 39.62
CA ALA A 78 1.73 1.35 38.20
C ALA A 78 1.93 -0.10 37.73
N GLU A 79 1.08 -0.55 36.82
CA GLU A 79 1.23 -1.87 36.20
C GLU A 79 2.56 -1.98 35.40
N PRO A 80 3.03 -3.22 35.13
CA PRO A 80 4.13 -3.43 34.20
C PRO A 80 3.88 -2.73 32.86
N GLU A 81 4.90 -2.09 32.30
CA GLU A 81 4.76 -1.23 31.12
C GLU A 81 4.14 -1.94 29.91
N TRP A 82 4.41 -3.24 29.73
CA TRP A 82 3.83 -4.01 28.62
C TRP A 82 2.29 -4.01 28.67
N GLN A 83 1.67 -3.95 29.85
CA GLN A 83 0.21 -3.87 29.98
C GLN A 83 -0.33 -2.51 29.51
N PHE A 84 0.41 -1.43 29.79
CA PHE A 84 0.09 -0.09 29.30
C PHE A 84 0.12 -0.05 27.76
N HIS A 85 1.21 -0.55 27.16
CA HIS A 85 1.33 -0.63 25.70
C HIS A 85 0.21 -1.49 25.10
N ARG A 86 -0.12 -2.63 25.74
CA ARG A 86 -1.23 -3.48 25.30
C ARG A 86 -2.57 -2.76 25.30
N GLU A 87 -2.89 -2.04 26.37
CA GLU A 87 -4.17 -1.30 26.47
C GLU A 87 -4.23 -0.15 25.45
N LEU A 88 -3.11 0.53 25.22
CA LEU A 88 -3.02 1.63 24.25
C LEU A 88 -3.11 1.12 22.80
N SER A 89 -2.29 0.14 22.41
CA SER A 89 -2.35 -0.47 21.08
C SER A 89 -3.72 -1.10 20.80
N SER A 90 -4.31 -1.79 21.78
CA SER A 90 -5.69 -2.31 21.69
C SER A 90 -6.74 -1.22 21.45
N THR A 91 -6.50 -0.01 21.96
CA THR A 91 -7.42 1.12 21.74
C THR A 91 -7.33 1.62 20.30
N PHE A 92 -6.12 1.76 19.75
CA PHE A 92 -5.93 2.11 18.34
C PHE A 92 -6.41 0.99 17.40
N HIS A 93 -6.07 -0.27 17.66
CA HIS A 93 -6.54 -1.40 16.84
C HIS A 93 -8.07 -1.56 16.85
N SER A 94 -8.76 -1.08 17.89
CA SER A 94 -10.22 -1.21 17.95
C SER A 94 -10.96 -0.47 16.84
N VAL A 95 -10.34 0.54 16.21
CA VAL A 95 -10.93 1.23 15.06
C VAL A 95 -10.60 0.56 13.71
N ARG A 96 -9.83 -0.54 13.70
CA ARG A 96 -9.50 -1.34 12.51
C ARG A 96 -8.98 -0.49 11.33
N ASP A 97 -8.08 0.43 11.64
CA ASP A 97 -7.48 1.34 10.68
C ASP A 97 -5.96 1.27 10.83
N LEU A 98 -5.28 0.86 9.77
CA LEU A 98 -3.85 0.59 9.79
C LEU A 98 -3.01 1.86 9.57
N HIS A 99 -3.64 2.98 9.23
CA HIS A 99 -3.02 4.29 9.20
C HIS A 99 -3.07 5.02 10.54
N THR A 100 -3.95 4.59 11.45
CA THR A 100 -4.13 5.21 12.76
C THR A 100 -3.55 4.33 13.85
N ASN A 101 -2.33 4.65 14.30
CA ASN A 101 -1.55 3.76 15.16
C ASN A 101 -0.88 4.50 16.32
N TYR A 102 -0.70 3.77 17.42
CA TYR A 102 0.30 4.07 18.43
C TYR A 102 1.59 3.34 18.08
N LEU A 103 2.71 4.05 18.07
CA LEU A 103 4.03 3.51 17.78
C LEU A 103 4.84 3.36 19.06
N LEU A 104 5.33 2.14 19.29
CA LEU A 104 6.05 1.75 20.49
C LEU A 104 7.38 2.51 20.64
N PRO A 105 7.75 2.90 21.87
CA PRO A 105 8.99 3.63 22.14
C PRO A 105 10.24 2.76 21.93
N ALA A 106 11.41 3.34 22.13
CA ALA A 106 12.63 2.55 22.31
C ALA A 106 12.45 1.52 23.45
N PRO A 107 12.98 0.28 23.32
CA PRO A 107 13.89 -0.20 22.27
C PRO A 107 13.19 -0.85 21.06
N PHE A 108 11.86 -0.78 20.95
CA PHE A 108 11.08 -1.53 19.96
C PHE A 108 11.18 -0.98 18.53
N ALA A 109 11.19 0.36 18.39
CA ALA A 109 11.27 1.01 17.09
C ALA A 109 12.52 0.57 16.30
N GLY A 110 12.33 0.19 15.03
CA GLY A 110 13.40 -0.31 14.15
C GLY A 110 13.75 -1.80 14.36
N LYS A 111 13.05 -2.51 15.25
CA LYS A 111 13.23 -3.95 15.46
C LYS A 111 12.10 -4.76 14.86
N ILE A 112 12.42 -6.00 14.47
CA ILE A 112 11.45 -7.03 14.10
C ILE A 112 11.64 -8.23 15.02
N ALA A 113 10.53 -8.84 15.44
CA ALA A 113 10.53 -10.21 15.95
C ALA A 113 10.15 -11.15 14.80
N PHE A 114 10.90 -12.22 14.60
CA PHE A 114 10.65 -13.17 13.51
C PHE A 114 10.91 -14.62 13.94
N LEU A 115 10.25 -15.53 13.22
CA LEU A 115 10.59 -16.94 13.15
C LEU A 115 11.28 -17.21 11.82
N PRO A 116 12.21 -18.18 11.74
CA PRO A 116 13.07 -18.41 10.57
C PRO A 116 12.34 -19.08 9.38
N PHE A 117 11.02 -18.97 9.31
CA PHE A 117 10.18 -19.48 8.24
C PHE A 117 8.95 -18.58 8.05
N GLN A 118 8.37 -18.59 6.85
CA GLN A 118 7.15 -17.86 6.51
C GLN A 118 6.04 -18.85 6.15
N LEU A 119 4.84 -18.60 6.65
CA LEU A 119 3.65 -19.36 6.28
C LEU A 119 2.86 -18.66 5.17
N GLU A 120 2.26 -19.45 4.28
CA GLU A 120 1.25 -18.99 3.32
C GLU A 120 0.07 -19.97 3.27
N ARG A 121 -1.08 -19.45 2.84
CA ARG A 121 -2.33 -20.21 2.69
C ARG A 121 -2.51 -20.61 1.24
N TYR A 122 -2.98 -21.83 1.01
CA TYR A 122 -3.44 -22.30 -0.29
C TYR A 122 -4.76 -23.06 -0.16
N PHE A 123 -5.38 -23.33 -1.30
CA PHE A 123 -6.53 -24.20 -1.43
C PHE A 123 -6.12 -25.43 -2.25
N ASP A 124 -6.49 -26.62 -1.77
CA ASP A 124 -6.31 -27.86 -2.53
C ASP A 124 -7.40 -28.03 -3.61
N GLU A 125 -7.36 -29.15 -4.31
CA GLU A 125 -8.26 -29.44 -5.44
C GLU A 125 -9.74 -29.53 -5.02
N ASP A 126 -10.03 -29.92 -3.78
CA ASP A 126 -11.40 -29.96 -3.25
C ASP A 126 -11.86 -28.60 -2.68
N GLY A 127 -10.95 -27.63 -2.63
CA GLY A 127 -11.19 -26.26 -2.19
C GLY A 127 -11.05 -26.08 -0.68
N THR A 128 -10.48 -27.05 0.04
CA THR A 128 -10.15 -26.96 1.46
C THR A 128 -8.95 -26.05 1.67
N GLU A 129 -9.06 -25.20 2.69
CA GLU A 129 -8.02 -24.27 3.08
C GLU A 129 -6.90 -24.99 3.84
N GLN A 130 -5.67 -24.81 3.37
CA GLN A 130 -4.46 -25.41 3.92
C GLN A 130 -3.36 -24.36 4.11
N TYR A 131 -2.37 -24.69 4.93
CA TYR A 131 -1.26 -23.80 5.27
C TYR A 131 0.06 -24.52 5.09
N LEU A 132 1.03 -23.87 4.48
CA LEU A 132 2.36 -24.44 4.31
C LEU A 132 3.47 -23.45 4.61
N VAL A 133 4.66 -23.97 4.79
CA VAL A 133 5.89 -23.17 4.87
C VAL A 133 6.28 -22.75 3.46
N ALA A 134 6.09 -21.47 3.13
CA ALA A 134 6.41 -20.96 1.80
C ALA A 134 7.92 -20.78 1.60
N ARG A 135 8.62 -20.30 2.64
CA ARG A 135 10.05 -19.96 2.59
C ARG A 135 10.71 -20.11 3.96
N THR A 136 12.02 -20.31 3.95
CA THR A 136 12.86 -20.32 5.15
C THR A 136 13.95 -19.25 5.05
N VAL A 137 14.49 -18.88 6.22
CA VAL A 137 15.70 -18.04 6.30
C VAL A 137 16.91 -18.91 5.98
N ALA A 138 17.91 -18.35 5.29
CA ALA A 138 19.13 -19.07 4.94
C ALA A 138 19.83 -19.62 6.20
N GLY A 139 20.15 -20.92 6.19
CA GLY A 139 20.79 -21.61 7.32
C GLY A 139 19.82 -22.23 8.33
N PHE A 140 18.51 -22.10 8.12
CA PHE A 140 17.51 -22.80 8.93
C PHE A 140 17.08 -24.13 8.27
N ASP A 141 17.39 -25.24 8.95
CA ASP A 141 17.12 -26.60 8.48
C ASP A 141 16.04 -27.34 9.30
N GLY A 142 15.41 -26.66 10.26
CA GLY A 142 14.45 -27.28 11.18
C GLY A 142 13.08 -27.61 10.55
N LEU A 143 12.69 -26.88 9.50
CA LEU A 143 11.42 -27.08 8.81
C LEU A 143 11.59 -26.70 7.33
N ALA A 144 11.22 -27.61 6.42
CA ALA A 144 11.39 -27.41 4.99
C ALA A 144 10.27 -26.58 4.37
N ALA A 145 10.60 -25.82 3.31
CA ALA A 145 9.58 -25.22 2.46
C ALA A 145 8.71 -26.31 1.82
N GLY A 146 7.40 -26.09 1.72
CA GLY A 146 6.43 -27.06 1.23
C GLY A 146 5.83 -27.98 2.30
N ALA A 147 6.38 -27.99 3.53
CA ALA A 147 5.78 -28.69 4.66
C ALA A 147 4.43 -28.07 5.05
N GLU A 148 3.40 -28.90 5.23
CA GLU A 148 2.06 -28.48 5.61
C GLU A 148 1.99 -28.27 7.12
N VAL A 149 1.57 -27.08 7.56
CA VAL A 149 1.40 -26.77 8.98
C VAL A 149 -0.03 -27.08 9.38
N THR A 150 -0.19 -27.88 10.43
CA THR A 150 -1.51 -28.30 10.91
C THR A 150 -1.90 -27.59 12.21
N HIS A 151 -0.93 -27.36 13.11
CA HIS A 151 -1.18 -26.75 14.42
C HIS A 151 -0.08 -25.76 14.81
N TRP A 152 -0.49 -24.75 15.57
CA TRP A 152 0.32 -23.71 16.17
C TRP A 152 0.10 -23.70 17.69
N ASN A 153 1.12 -24.05 18.48
CA ASN A 153 1.00 -24.22 19.93
C ASN A 153 -0.18 -25.13 20.32
N GLY A 154 -0.38 -26.22 19.56
CA GLY A 154 -1.49 -27.17 19.75
C GLY A 154 -2.87 -26.65 19.29
N THR A 155 -2.96 -25.43 18.76
CA THR A 155 -4.20 -24.89 18.16
C THR A 155 -4.23 -25.18 16.66
N PRO A 156 -5.33 -25.67 16.07
CA PRO A 156 -5.43 -25.81 14.61
C PRO A 156 -5.06 -24.52 13.89
N ILE A 157 -4.21 -24.60 12.86
CA ILE A 157 -3.56 -23.42 12.26
C ILE A 157 -4.55 -22.35 11.80
N ALA A 158 -5.65 -22.74 11.14
CA ALA A 158 -6.68 -21.80 10.69
C ALA A 158 -7.29 -21.00 11.86
N ARG A 159 -7.49 -21.66 13.01
CA ARG A 159 -7.98 -21.00 14.23
C ARG A 159 -6.91 -20.08 14.81
N ALA A 160 -5.64 -20.48 14.82
CA ALA A 160 -4.55 -19.64 15.30
C ALA A 160 -4.42 -18.36 14.47
N VAL A 161 -4.52 -18.47 13.13
CA VAL A 161 -4.55 -17.34 12.20
C VAL A 161 -5.71 -16.40 12.50
N ALA A 162 -6.92 -16.92 12.66
CA ALA A 162 -8.11 -16.11 12.94
C ALA A 162 -8.03 -15.39 14.30
N LEU A 163 -7.54 -16.07 15.34
CA LEU A 163 -7.35 -15.47 16.68
C LEU A 163 -6.27 -14.38 16.64
N ASN A 164 -5.17 -14.61 15.94
CA ASN A 164 -4.10 -13.63 15.78
C ASN A 164 -4.58 -12.42 14.96
N GLY A 165 -5.32 -12.65 13.88
CA GLY A 165 -5.92 -11.60 13.04
C GLY A 165 -6.85 -10.68 13.85
N ALA A 166 -7.64 -11.23 14.78
CA ALA A 166 -8.52 -10.45 15.63
C ALA A 166 -7.77 -9.41 16.51
N ILE A 167 -6.48 -9.63 16.80
CA ILE A 167 -5.63 -8.70 17.58
C ILE A 167 -5.13 -7.53 16.72
N PHE A 168 -4.77 -7.81 15.46
CA PHE A 168 -4.14 -6.85 14.54
C PHE A 168 -5.12 -6.15 13.59
N ALA A 169 -6.43 -6.48 13.71
CA ALA A 169 -7.54 -5.63 13.31
C ALA A 169 -7.51 -5.09 11.86
N GLY A 170 -7.29 -5.96 10.87
CA GLY A 170 -7.51 -5.61 9.47
C GLY A 170 -8.91 -5.03 9.23
N SER A 171 -9.02 -4.07 8.30
CA SER A 171 -10.24 -3.28 8.07
C SER A 171 -11.43 -4.11 7.55
N ASN A 172 -11.14 -5.24 6.90
CA ASN A 172 -12.14 -6.25 6.54
C ASN A 172 -11.66 -7.67 6.88
N THR A 173 -12.52 -8.68 6.72
CA THR A 173 -12.22 -10.08 7.10
C THR A 173 -11.01 -10.65 6.36
N ALA A 174 -10.88 -10.40 5.06
CA ALA A 174 -9.76 -10.92 4.28
C ALA A 174 -8.43 -10.29 4.74
N ALA A 175 -8.40 -8.96 4.91
CA ALA A 175 -7.24 -8.28 5.46
C ALA A 175 -6.91 -8.74 6.88
N ASN A 176 -7.93 -9.00 7.70
CA ASN A 176 -7.76 -9.50 9.05
C ASN A 176 -7.04 -10.85 9.07
N LEU A 177 -7.47 -11.79 8.22
CA LEU A 177 -6.84 -13.12 8.12
C LEU A 177 -5.44 -13.05 7.53
N ALA A 178 -5.23 -12.28 6.46
CA ALA A 178 -3.92 -12.15 5.81
C ALA A 178 -2.86 -11.61 6.78
N ARG A 179 -3.23 -10.58 7.57
CA ARG A 179 -2.35 -10.01 8.61
C ARG A 179 -2.17 -10.97 9.78
N GLY A 180 -3.23 -11.65 10.18
CA GLY A 180 -3.19 -12.68 11.21
C GLY A 180 -2.17 -13.76 10.88
N LEU A 181 -2.16 -14.24 9.63
CA LEU A 181 -1.21 -15.25 9.14
C LEU A 181 0.22 -14.74 9.17
N GLU A 182 0.47 -13.57 8.59
CA GLU A 182 1.81 -13.01 8.48
C GLU A 182 2.43 -12.69 9.86
N SER A 183 1.61 -12.18 10.79
CA SER A 183 2.02 -11.86 12.15
C SER A 183 2.25 -13.07 13.05
N LEU A 184 1.96 -14.30 12.59
CA LEU A 184 2.38 -15.51 13.29
C LEU A 184 3.89 -15.72 13.21
N THR A 185 4.55 -15.26 12.14
CA THR A 185 5.99 -15.49 11.95
C THR A 185 6.82 -14.22 11.86
N LEU A 186 6.20 -13.04 11.76
CA LEU A 186 6.91 -11.77 11.63
C LEU A 186 6.13 -10.59 12.22
N ARG A 187 6.72 -9.90 13.19
CA ARG A 187 6.13 -8.73 13.86
C ARG A 187 7.09 -7.54 13.87
N PRO A 188 6.77 -6.44 13.16
CA PRO A 188 7.46 -5.18 13.35
C PRO A 188 7.15 -4.59 14.71
N LEU A 189 8.16 -4.50 15.58
CA LEU A 189 7.95 -4.13 16.98
C LEU A 189 7.64 -2.64 17.17
N VAL A 190 7.79 -1.80 16.13
CA VAL A 190 7.35 -0.40 16.20
C VAL A 190 5.82 -0.27 16.29
N ILE A 191 5.06 -1.20 15.73
CA ILE A 191 3.60 -1.10 15.59
C ILE A 191 2.86 -2.32 16.17
N GLN A 192 3.52 -3.49 16.20
CA GLN A 192 2.99 -4.69 16.81
C GLN A 192 3.64 -4.95 18.16
N LEU A 193 2.84 -5.36 19.14
CA LEU A 193 3.38 -5.84 20.41
C LEU A 193 4.27 -7.08 20.17
N PRO A 194 5.34 -7.24 20.96
CA PRO A 194 6.12 -8.47 20.97
C PRO A 194 5.22 -9.71 21.14
N PRO A 195 5.62 -10.89 20.61
CA PRO A 195 4.97 -12.15 20.94
C PRO A 195 4.87 -12.36 22.46
N ASP A 196 3.75 -12.93 22.91
CA ASP A 196 3.59 -13.30 24.32
C ASP A 196 4.40 -14.58 24.64
N GLU A 197 4.59 -15.44 23.64
CA GLU A 197 5.38 -16.67 23.75
C GLU A 197 6.84 -16.45 23.33
N ASP A 198 7.79 -16.85 24.16
CA ASP A 198 9.23 -16.85 23.82
C ASP A 198 9.57 -17.81 22.66
N TRP A 199 8.76 -18.85 22.47
CA TRP A 199 8.89 -19.86 21.43
C TRP A 199 7.52 -20.40 21.01
N VAL A 200 7.50 -21.05 19.86
CA VAL A 200 6.31 -21.74 19.35
C VAL A 200 6.59 -23.22 19.09
N VAL A 201 5.55 -24.03 19.19
CA VAL A 201 5.54 -25.44 18.78
C VAL A 201 4.69 -25.58 17.54
N VAL A 202 5.28 -26.07 16.46
CA VAL A 202 4.64 -26.23 15.15
C VAL A 202 4.47 -27.71 14.87
N SER A 203 3.23 -28.17 14.73
CA SER A 203 2.93 -29.53 14.27
C SER A 203 2.69 -29.50 12.76
N TYR A 204 3.42 -30.32 12.02
CA TYR A 204 3.43 -30.27 10.55
C TYR A 204 3.38 -31.68 9.93
N ARG A 205 3.12 -31.73 8.62
CA ARG A 205 3.34 -32.89 7.76
C ARG A 205 4.43 -32.56 6.76
N ASP A 206 5.43 -33.43 6.65
CA ASP A 206 6.48 -33.26 5.64
C ASP A 206 5.97 -33.60 4.23
N GLU A 207 6.84 -33.49 3.23
CA GLU A 207 6.50 -33.80 1.83
C GLU A 207 6.09 -35.26 1.60
N THR A 208 6.42 -36.18 2.53
CA THR A 208 6.01 -37.59 2.48
C THR A 208 4.68 -37.83 3.20
N GLY A 209 4.12 -36.79 3.83
CA GLY A 209 2.92 -36.84 4.66
C GLY A 209 3.17 -37.30 6.10
N ALA A 210 4.42 -37.52 6.49
CA ALA A 210 4.78 -37.95 7.84
C ALA A 210 4.59 -36.78 8.83
N ALA A 211 3.94 -37.07 9.96
CA ALA A 211 3.70 -36.07 10.98
C ALA A 211 4.97 -35.79 11.79
N GLY A 212 5.22 -34.51 12.08
CA GLY A 212 6.33 -34.05 12.90
C GLY A 212 5.93 -32.88 13.80
N GLU A 213 6.80 -32.57 14.75
CA GLU A 213 6.67 -31.42 15.64
C GLU A 213 8.04 -30.77 15.84
N ILE A 214 8.08 -29.44 15.80
CA ILE A 214 9.29 -28.66 16.06
C ILE A 214 9.00 -27.49 16.99
N ARG A 215 9.91 -27.26 17.94
CA ARG A 215 9.96 -26.04 18.74
C ARG A 215 10.90 -25.03 18.10
N VAL A 216 10.46 -23.78 17.97
CA VAL A 216 11.25 -22.70 17.37
C VAL A 216 11.15 -21.44 18.24
N ASP A 217 12.28 -20.90 18.67
CA ASP A 217 12.33 -19.71 19.51
C ASP A 217 12.23 -18.42 18.67
N TRP A 218 11.49 -17.41 19.17
CA TRP A 218 11.41 -16.11 18.53
C TRP A 218 12.75 -15.38 18.61
N GLN A 219 13.16 -14.80 17.49
CA GLN A 219 14.38 -14.00 17.38
C GLN A 219 14.02 -12.54 17.13
N VAL A 220 14.87 -11.63 17.61
CA VAL A 220 14.76 -10.18 17.42
C VAL A 220 16.00 -9.65 16.73
N THR A 221 15.80 -8.80 15.72
CA THR A 221 16.90 -8.12 15.03
C THR A 221 16.49 -6.72 14.54
N GLU A 222 17.48 -5.96 14.06
CA GLU A 222 17.28 -4.67 13.39
C GLU A 222 16.74 -4.87 11.98
N ASN A 223 15.67 -4.13 11.67
CA ASN A 223 15.12 -4.08 10.33
C ASN A 223 15.99 -3.20 9.40
N LEU A 224 15.74 -3.27 8.10
CA LEU A 224 16.28 -2.30 7.15
C LEU A 224 15.65 -0.92 7.40
N PRO A 225 16.39 0.18 7.16
CA PRO A 225 15.86 1.53 7.31
C PRO A 225 14.71 1.77 6.31
N PRO A 226 13.74 2.63 6.65
CA PRO A 226 12.71 3.06 5.71
C PRO A 226 13.34 3.81 4.53
N MET A 227 12.71 3.76 3.36
CA MET A 227 13.18 4.50 2.18
C MET A 227 12.91 6.01 2.30
N THR A 228 11.79 6.39 2.91
CA THR A 228 11.34 7.79 3.03
C THR A 228 11.24 8.18 4.51
N ASP A 229 11.70 9.39 4.86
CA ASP A 229 11.50 10.00 6.18
C ASP A 229 10.10 10.63 6.26
N VAL A 230 9.17 9.93 6.91
CA VAL A 230 7.76 10.34 7.04
C VAL A 230 7.53 11.45 8.07
N ASP A 231 8.53 11.79 8.89
CA ASP A 231 8.43 12.88 9.88
C ASP A 231 8.93 14.22 9.32
N ALA A 232 9.58 14.23 8.15
CA ALA A 232 10.03 15.45 7.48
C ALA A 232 8.85 16.25 6.91
N LEU A 233 8.96 17.59 6.95
CA LEU A 233 8.01 18.45 6.22
C LEU A 233 8.44 18.54 4.75
N SER A 234 7.83 17.70 3.93
CA SER A 234 8.04 17.67 2.48
C SER A 234 6.72 17.38 1.75
N PRO A 235 6.61 17.74 0.46
CA PRO A 235 5.46 17.34 -0.35
C PRO A 235 5.26 15.82 -0.37
N ALA A 236 6.36 15.07 -0.44
CA ALA A 236 6.34 13.61 -0.40
C ALA A 236 5.72 13.11 0.92
N ALA A 237 6.12 13.66 2.08
CA ALA A 237 5.56 13.31 3.38
C ALA A 237 4.07 13.68 3.51
N ALA A 238 3.66 14.85 3.00
CA ALA A 238 2.28 15.30 3.02
C ALA A 238 1.36 14.45 2.11
N ALA A 239 1.92 13.84 1.06
CA ALA A 239 1.25 12.96 0.10
C ALA A 239 1.48 11.46 0.38
N GLN A 240 1.96 11.08 1.58
CA GLN A 240 2.08 9.67 1.94
C GLN A 240 0.74 9.03 2.28
N GLY A 241 0.48 7.90 1.62
CA GLY A 241 -0.51 6.90 1.98
C GLY A 241 0.19 5.54 2.05
N VAL A 242 0.73 5.20 3.22
CA VAL A 242 1.44 3.92 3.45
C VAL A 242 0.91 3.17 4.67
N ASP A 243 0.69 1.86 4.54
CA ASP A 243 0.59 0.95 5.67
C ASP A 243 1.98 0.71 6.26
N LEU A 244 2.25 1.28 7.43
CA LEU A 244 3.55 1.13 8.09
C LEU A 244 3.86 -0.32 8.43
N ASP A 245 2.87 -1.13 8.79
CA ASP A 245 3.11 -2.53 9.11
C ASP A 245 3.54 -3.32 7.87
N SER A 246 2.83 -3.15 6.76
CA SER A 246 3.20 -3.81 5.50
C SER A 246 4.55 -3.34 4.98
N ASP A 247 4.85 -2.04 5.11
CA ASP A 247 6.14 -1.48 4.72
C ASP A 247 7.31 -2.02 5.57
N GLU A 248 7.16 -2.05 6.91
CA GLU A 248 8.13 -2.68 7.81
C GLU A 248 8.32 -4.17 7.48
N LYS A 249 7.23 -4.90 7.22
CA LYS A 249 7.29 -6.33 6.88
C LYS A 249 7.88 -6.58 5.50
N ALA A 250 7.65 -5.71 4.52
CA ALA A 250 8.27 -5.80 3.20
C ALA A 250 9.79 -5.67 3.32
N ARG A 251 10.28 -4.71 4.11
CA ARG A 251 11.71 -4.57 4.44
C ARG A 251 12.26 -5.79 5.19
N ALA A 252 11.52 -6.28 6.17
CA ALA A 252 11.92 -7.46 6.93
C ALA A 252 11.99 -8.72 6.05
N LYS A 253 11.01 -8.93 5.16
CA LYS A 253 11.04 -10.02 4.18
C LYS A 253 12.20 -9.87 3.19
N LYS A 254 12.51 -8.64 2.76
CA LYS A 254 13.69 -8.36 1.92
C LYS A 254 14.97 -8.76 2.65
N LEU A 255 15.10 -8.38 3.92
CA LEU A 255 16.21 -8.73 4.81
C LEU A 255 16.35 -10.25 5.02
N LEU A 256 15.24 -10.93 5.33
CA LEU A 256 15.20 -12.33 5.74
C LEU A 256 15.31 -13.31 4.56
N HIS A 257 14.69 -12.98 3.41
CA HIS A 257 14.48 -13.92 2.31
C HIS A 257 15.01 -13.45 0.95
N ALA A 258 15.43 -12.17 0.81
CA ALA A 258 15.88 -11.64 -0.48
C ALA A 258 17.15 -10.76 -0.40
N PRO A 259 18.26 -11.24 0.21
CA PRO A 259 19.49 -10.45 0.35
C PRO A 259 20.09 -9.98 -0.99
N LYS A 260 19.80 -10.69 -2.09
CA LYS A 260 20.22 -10.28 -3.44
C LYS A 260 19.57 -8.96 -3.90
N VAL A 261 18.36 -8.66 -3.45
CA VAL A 261 17.69 -7.38 -3.78
C VAL A 261 18.42 -6.23 -3.12
N VAL A 262 18.79 -6.38 -1.84
CA VAL A 262 19.59 -5.37 -1.11
C VAL A 262 20.91 -5.09 -1.81
N GLN A 263 21.58 -6.14 -2.30
CA GLN A 263 22.82 -6.01 -3.08
C GLN A 263 22.59 -5.31 -4.43
N ALA A 264 21.47 -5.58 -5.10
CA ALA A 264 21.12 -4.94 -6.37
C ALA A 264 20.85 -3.44 -6.19
N GLU A 265 20.11 -3.06 -5.15
CA GLU A 265 19.83 -1.64 -4.82
C GLU A 265 21.12 -0.86 -4.54
N ALA A 266 22.10 -1.48 -3.87
CA ALA A 266 23.40 -0.86 -3.61
C ALA A 266 24.26 -0.64 -4.87
N SER A 267 23.94 -1.30 -6.00
CA SER A 267 24.73 -1.18 -7.23
C SER A 267 24.45 0.10 -8.04
N GLY A 268 23.29 0.73 -7.83
CA GLY A 268 22.89 1.99 -8.49
C GLY A 268 22.59 1.91 -9.99
N GLY A 269 22.61 0.72 -10.59
CA GLY A 269 22.33 0.49 -12.01
C GLY A 269 21.08 -0.34 -12.27
N ALA A 270 20.71 -0.48 -13.56
CA ALA A 270 19.62 -1.37 -13.93
C ALA A 270 20.03 -2.85 -13.74
N VAL A 271 19.24 -3.61 -12.99
CA VAL A 271 19.55 -5.01 -12.65
C VAL A 271 18.38 -5.93 -12.99
N ALA A 272 18.68 -7.09 -13.57
CA ALA A 272 17.74 -8.19 -13.71
C ALA A 272 17.91 -9.18 -12.56
N MET A 273 16.82 -9.51 -11.85
CA MET A 273 16.86 -10.41 -10.69
C MET A 273 16.87 -11.89 -11.09
N ALA A 274 16.43 -12.20 -12.31
CA ALA A 274 16.49 -13.50 -12.95
C ALA A 274 16.82 -13.35 -14.45
N ALA A 275 17.21 -14.44 -15.12
CA ALA A 275 17.66 -14.40 -16.51
C ALA A 275 16.59 -13.90 -17.50
N GLN A 276 15.32 -14.16 -17.19
CA GLN A 276 14.15 -13.74 -17.97
C GLN A 276 13.63 -12.36 -17.59
N ASP A 277 14.17 -11.73 -16.55
CA ASP A 277 13.70 -10.42 -16.10
C ASP A 277 14.28 -9.32 -16.98
N VAL A 278 13.46 -8.32 -17.31
CA VAL A 278 13.92 -7.08 -17.91
C VAL A 278 14.66 -6.28 -16.82
N PRO A 279 15.91 -5.83 -17.05
CA PRO A 279 16.63 -5.04 -16.06
C PRO A 279 15.86 -3.78 -15.67
N THR A 280 15.74 -3.54 -14.36
CA THR A 280 15.06 -2.37 -13.79
C THR A 280 16.03 -1.50 -13.00
N THR A 281 15.86 -0.19 -13.08
CA THR A 281 16.58 0.79 -12.25
C THR A 281 16.04 0.84 -10.81
N MET A 282 14.89 0.21 -10.55
CA MET A 282 14.24 0.16 -9.24
C MET A 282 13.97 -1.29 -8.81
N PRO A 283 15.00 -2.11 -8.53
CA PRO A 283 14.85 -3.55 -8.24
C PRO A 283 14.10 -3.86 -6.93
N GLY A 284 13.96 -2.88 -6.03
CA GLY A 284 13.09 -2.97 -4.85
C GLY A 284 11.62 -2.64 -5.10
N VAL A 285 11.30 -2.03 -6.25
CA VAL A 285 9.97 -1.52 -6.60
C VAL A 285 9.33 -2.36 -7.70
N PHE A 286 10.08 -2.69 -8.75
CA PHE A 286 9.55 -3.40 -9.91
C PHE A 286 10.20 -4.77 -10.13
N ARG A 287 9.41 -5.68 -10.71
CA ARG A 287 9.93 -6.82 -11.47
C ARG A 287 9.11 -6.99 -12.74
N ALA A 288 9.79 -6.95 -13.89
CA ALA A 288 9.17 -7.05 -15.20
C ALA A 288 9.73 -8.26 -15.95
N ARG A 289 8.87 -9.08 -16.55
CA ARG A 289 9.28 -10.23 -17.39
C ARG A 289 8.16 -10.66 -18.35
N PRO A 290 8.49 -11.22 -19.52
CA PRO A 290 7.51 -12.00 -20.27
C PRO A 290 7.14 -13.26 -19.49
N VAL A 291 5.87 -13.66 -19.55
CA VAL A 291 5.37 -14.92 -18.98
C VAL A 291 4.65 -15.71 -20.05
N VAL A 292 4.95 -17.01 -20.14
CA VAL A 292 4.27 -17.94 -21.04
C VAL A 292 3.16 -18.63 -20.26
N THR A 293 1.95 -18.54 -20.78
CA THR A 293 0.74 -19.15 -20.25
C THR A 293 0.11 -20.05 -21.32
N PRO A 294 -0.86 -20.93 -20.96
CA PRO A 294 -1.63 -21.68 -21.96
C PRO A 294 -2.34 -20.79 -22.99
N SER A 295 -2.75 -19.58 -22.60
CA SER A 295 -3.44 -18.58 -23.44
C SER A 295 -2.50 -17.67 -24.25
N GLY A 296 -1.19 -17.87 -24.17
CA GLY A 296 -0.20 -17.09 -24.90
C GLY A 296 0.89 -16.48 -24.03
N THR A 297 1.70 -15.62 -24.63
CA THR A 297 2.81 -14.94 -23.93
C THR A 297 2.41 -13.51 -23.61
N PHE A 298 2.48 -13.11 -22.34
CA PHE A 298 2.05 -11.80 -21.86
C PHE A 298 3.16 -11.08 -21.10
N GLY A 299 3.05 -9.76 -20.95
CA GLY A 299 3.87 -9.01 -20.01
C GLY A 299 3.40 -9.25 -18.58
N HIS A 300 4.33 -9.45 -17.65
CA HIS A 300 4.04 -9.43 -16.22
C HIS A 300 4.93 -8.39 -15.54
N LEU A 301 4.30 -7.37 -14.96
CA LEU A 301 4.95 -6.29 -14.25
C LEU A 301 4.41 -6.23 -12.83
N ARG A 302 5.25 -6.66 -11.87
CA ARG A 302 4.94 -6.61 -10.45
C ARG A 302 5.43 -5.31 -9.84
N ILE A 303 4.57 -4.67 -9.06
CA ILE A 303 4.84 -3.44 -8.30
C ILE A 303 4.81 -3.79 -6.81
N PHE A 304 5.98 -3.87 -6.18
CA PHE A 304 6.12 -4.26 -4.77
C PHE A 304 5.72 -3.16 -3.81
N THR A 305 5.88 -1.89 -4.19
CA THR A 305 5.56 -0.74 -3.35
C THR A 305 5.32 0.50 -4.20
N PHE A 306 4.48 1.41 -3.72
CA PHE A 306 4.41 2.80 -4.22
C PHE A 306 5.26 3.75 -3.37
N SER A 307 5.99 3.25 -2.36
CA SER A 307 6.82 4.04 -1.46
C SER A 307 8.09 4.47 -2.19
N VAL A 308 8.00 5.56 -2.93
CA VAL A 308 9.07 6.15 -3.73
C VAL A 308 9.12 7.64 -3.47
N ASP A 309 10.32 8.21 -3.54
CA ASP A 309 10.52 9.65 -3.34
C ASP A 309 10.21 10.46 -4.61
N ASP A 310 10.35 9.84 -5.78
CA ASP A 310 10.16 10.48 -7.09
C ASP A 310 9.07 9.73 -7.90
N PRO A 311 7.81 10.23 -7.89
CA PRO A 311 6.72 9.61 -8.63
C PRO A 311 6.89 9.72 -10.15
N ASP A 312 7.63 10.71 -10.67
CA ASP A 312 7.85 10.89 -12.10
C ASP A 312 8.90 9.88 -12.62
N ALA A 313 9.96 9.64 -11.85
CA ALA A 313 10.93 8.58 -12.15
C ALA A 313 10.28 7.19 -12.09
N PHE A 314 9.39 6.96 -11.12
CA PHE A 314 8.60 5.73 -11.02
C PHE A 314 7.75 5.50 -12.27
N LEU A 315 7.00 6.53 -12.69
CA LEU A 315 6.16 6.48 -13.89
C LEU A 315 6.99 6.22 -15.14
N THR A 316 8.12 6.92 -15.29
CA THR A 316 9.04 6.79 -16.42
C THR A 316 9.58 5.36 -16.52
N GLU A 317 9.99 4.78 -15.40
CA GLU A 317 10.50 3.41 -15.38
C GLU A 317 9.40 2.39 -15.70
N PHE A 318 8.18 2.57 -15.17
CA PHE A 318 7.05 1.70 -15.53
C PHE A 318 6.78 1.72 -17.04
N VAL A 319 6.70 2.91 -17.65
CA VAL A 319 6.46 3.07 -19.09
C VAL A 319 7.57 2.37 -19.89
N ARG A 320 8.83 2.52 -19.49
CA ARG A 320 9.96 1.86 -20.14
C ARG A 320 9.87 0.34 -20.05
N LEU A 321 9.58 -0.20 -18.86
CA LEU A 321 9.45 -1.63 -18.65
C LEU A 321 8.27 -2.21 -19.45
N ALA A 322 7.10 -1.56 -19.41
CA ALA A 322 5.93 -1.99 -20.15
C ALA A 322 6.16 -1.99 -21.68
N ALA A 323 6.92 -1.04 -22.22
CA ALA A 323 7.26 -0.98 -23.64
C ALA A 323 8.19 -2.12 -24.11
N LEU A 324 8.97 -2.71 -23.19
CA LEU A 324 9.89 -3.83 -23.47
C LEU A 324 9.22 -5.21 -23.33
N LEU A 325 8.00 -5.24 -22.79
CA LEU A 325 7.22 -6.45 -22.60
C LEU A 325 6.33 -6.76 -23.82
N PRO A 326 5.77 -7.98 -23.92
CA PRO A 326 4.75 -8.28 -24.93
C PRO A 326 3.59 -7.28 -24.91
N GLN A 327 3.18 -6.82 -26.10
CA GLN A 327 2.15 -5.79 -26.28
C GLN A 327 0.74 -6.36 -26.49
N ASN A 328 0.59 -7.70 -26.47
CA ASN A 328 -0.68 -8.40 -26.59
C ASN A 328 -1.42 -8.58 -25.25
N GLY A 329 -0.83 -8.12 -24.14
CA GLY A 329 -1.51 -8.06 -22.84
C GLY A 329 -0.53 -7.90 -21.68
N LEU A 330 -0.93 -7.15 -20.65
CA LEU A 330 -0.12 -6.85 -19.47
C LEU A 330 -0.85 -7.26 -18.19
N ILE A 331 -0.18 -8.11 -17.41
CA ILE A 331 -0.53 -8.46 -16.04
C ILE A 331 0.19 -7.48 -15.12
N VAL A 332 -0.57 -6.65 -14.41
CA VAL A 332 -0.07 -5.74 -13.38
C VAL A 332 -0.33 -6.40 -12.02
N ASP A 333 0.72 -6.85 -11.32
CA ASP A 333 0.60 -7.52 -10.01
C ASP A 333 0.98 -6.56 -8.89
N VAL A 334 0.01 -6.21 -8.03
CA VAL A 334 0.20 -5.32 -6.87
C VAL A 334 -0.05 -6.02 -5.54
N ARG A 335 -0.08 -7.36 -5.51
CA ARG A 335 -0.22 -8.12 -4.27
C ARG A 335 0.90 -7.78 -3.29
N ASP A 336 0.58 -7.77 -2.00
CA ASP A 336 1.50 -7.43 -0.89
C ASP A 336 1.96 -5.95 -0.89
N ASN A 337 1.40 -5.09 -1.74
CA ASN A 337 1.82 -3.69 -1.83
C ASN A 337 1.04 -2.83 -0.81
N GLY A 338 1.72 -2.44 0.28
CA GLY A 338 1.15 -1.62 1.36
C GLY A 338 0.96 -0.13 1.03
N GLY A 339 1.20 0.30 -0.20
CA GLY A 339 1.03 1.68 -0.65
C GLY A 339 2.35 2.47 -0.69
N GLY A 340 2.26 3.77 -0.42
CA GLY A 340 3.35 4.74 -0.48
C GLY A 340 2.91 6.10 -1.00
N HIS A 341 3.56 6.59 -2.05
CA HIS A 341 3.31 7.90 -2.63
C HIS A 341 2.02 7.92 -3.44
N ILE A 342 1.04 8.76 -3.06
CA ILE A 342 -0.27 8.82 -3.73
C ILE A 342 -0.12 9.20 -5.21
N PHE A 343 0.74 10.16 -5.54
CA PHE A 343 0.97 10.55 -6.94
C PHE A 343 1.49 9.39 -7.81
N ALA A 344 2.45 8.59 -7.31
CA ALA A 344 2.96 7.44 -8.06
C ALA A 344 1.83 6.45 -8.40
N SER A 345 0.90 6.24 -7.46
CA SER A 345 -0.25 5.37 -7.64
C SER A 345 -1.25 5.92 -8.68
N GLU A 346 -1.60 7.19 -8.63
CA GLU A 346 -2.64 7.76 -9.51
C GLU A 346 -2.08 8.17 -10.88
N PHE A 347 -0.84 8.65 -10.96
CA PHE A 347 -0.19 8.95 -12.22
C PHE A 347 -0.04 7.71 -13.08
N LEU A 348 0.16 6.53 -12.48
CA LEU A 348 0.33 5.29 -13.22
C LEU A 348 -0.91 4.93 -14.07
N LEU A 349 -2.11 5.22 -13.57
CA LEU A 349 -3.38 4.87 -14.23
C LEU A 349 -3.42 5.36 -15.69
N GLN A 350 -2.91 6.57 -15.94
CA GLN A 350 -2.96 7.23 -17.24
C GLN A 350 -2.30 6.42 -18.34
N THR A 351 -1.31 5.59 -18.01
CA THR A 351 -0.53 4.83 -18.98
C THR A 351 -1.32 3.70 -19.64
N MET A 352 -2.44 3.30 -19.03
CA MET A 352 -3.22 2.10 -19.41
C MET A 352 -4.69 2.43 -19.73
N THR A 353 -5.08 3.70 -19.77
CA THR A 353 -6.45 4.10 -20.10
C THR A 353 -6.46 5.21 -21.16
N PRO A 354 -7.35 5.14 -22.17
CA PRO A 354 -7.51 6.23 -23.11
C PRO A 354 -8.31 7.41 -22.51
N ARG A 355 -8.95 7.20 -21.36
CA ARG A 355 -9.79 8.20 -20.69
C ARG A 355 -8.96 9.10 -19.79
N PRO A 356 -9.34 10.38 -19.61
CA PRO A 356 -8.77 11.21 -18.56
C PRO A 356 -8.94 10.55 -17.19
N VAL A 357 -7.88 10.56 -16.39
CA VAL A 357 -7.88 10.10 -15.01
C VAL A 357 -8.35 11.24 -14.12
N ALA A 358 -9.42 11.00 -13.36
CA ALA A 358 -9.86 11.85 -12.27
C ALA A 358 -9.25 11.32 -10.97
N PRO A 359 -8.32 12.05 -10.33
CA PRO A 359 -7.77 11.63 -9.06
C PRO A 359 -8.85 11.59 -7.96
N GLU A 360 -8.67 10.70 -7.00
CA GLU A 360 -9.55 10.50 -5.87
C GLU A 360 -9.50 11.69 -4.90
N PRO A 361 -10.63 12.34 -4.59
CA PRO A 361 -10.65 13.46 -3.67
C PRO A 361 -10.67 12.99 -2.21
N VAL A 362 -10.16 13.83 -1.31
CA VAL A 362 -10.08 13.58 0.13
C VAL A 362 -10.79 14.65 0.96
N GLN A 363 -11.20 14.30 2.18
CA GLN A 363 -11.88 15.21 3.13
C GLN A 363 -11.29 15.15 4.54
N PHE A 364 -11.23 16.30 5.21
CA PHE A 364 -10.97 16.40 6.64
C PHE A 364 -12.24 16.20 7.45
N LEU A 365 -12.11 15.64 8.66
CA LEU A 365 -13.13 15.80 9.69
C LEU A 365 -13.14 17.26 10.18
N SER A 366 -14.33 17.84 10.28
CA SER A 366 -14.54 19.20 10.76
C SER A 366 -14.37 19.29 12.27
N THR A 367 -13.17 19.69 12.71
CA THR A 367 -12.85 19.91 14.13
C THR A 367 -12.17 21.25 14.32
N PRO A 368 -12.22 21.84 15.54
CA PRO A 368 -11.48 23.06 15.84
C PRO A 368 -9.98 22.95 15.55
N LEU A 369 -9.36 21.80 15.82
CA LEU A 369 -7.92 21.63 15.56
C LEU A 369 -7.59 21.52 14.08
N ASN A 370 -8.37 20.76 13.29
CA ASN A 370 -8.16 20.65 11.85
C ASN A 370 -8.41 21.99 11.15
N LEU A 371 -9.43 22.75 11.58
CA LEU A 371 -9.66 24.11 11.09
C LEU A 371 -8.47 25.02 11.39
N ARG A 372 -7.92 24.99 12.62
CA ARG A 372 -6.73 25.78 12.97
C ARG A 372 -5.53 25.43 12.10
N ILE A 373 -5.27 24.14 11.87
CA ILE A 373 -4.19 23.68 10.99
C ILE A 373 -4.42 24.19 9.55
N CYS A 374 -5.61 23.97 8.97
CA CYS A 374 -5.89 24.39 7.60
C CYS A 374 -5.84 25.91 7.43
N ARG A 375 -6.34 26.68 8.41
CA ARG A 375 -6.28 28.15 8.39
C ARG A 375 -4.85 28.67 8.34
N ARG A 376 -3.93 28.05 9.09
CA ARG A 376 -2.52 28.45 9.12
C ARG A 376 -1.79 28.18 7.81
N HIS A 377 -2.26 27.23 7.01
CA HIS A 377 -1.65 26.81 5.74
C HIS A 377 -2.56 27.07 4.53
N ALA A 378 -3.53 27.98 4.67
CA ALA A 378 -4.51 28.26 3.63
C ALA A 378 -3.92 28.97 2.40
N GLU A 379 -2.80 29.68 2.59
CA GLU A 379 -2.08 30.40 1.54
C GLU A 379 -0.77 29.69 1.14
N ASP A 380 -0.60 28.42 1.52
CA ASP A 380 0.64 27.64 1.39
C ASP A 380 1.92 28.44 1.75
N PRO A 381 2.00 28.98 2.99
CA PRO A 381 3.08 29.89 3.38
C PRO A 381 4.47 29.22 3.42
N THR A 382 4.53 27.88 3.40
CA THR A 382 5.77 27.10 3.38
C THR A 382 6.17 26.67 1.98
N GLY A 383 5.27 26.72 0.99
CA GLY A 383 5.46 26.15 -0.34
C GLY A 383 5.58 24.62 -0.34
N GLN A 384 5.13 23.97 0.75
CA GLN A 384 5.33 22.54 0.98
C GLN A 384 4.02 21.80 1.24
N ILE A 385 2.96 22.50 1.62
CA ILE A 385 1.67 21.89 1.93
C ILE A 385 0.52 22.89 1.73
N ASP A 386 -0.12 22.79 0.56
CA ASP A 386 -1.32 23.56 0.28
C ASP A 386 -2.54 22.95 0.97
N LEU A 387 -3.06 23.62 2.00
CA LEU A 387 -4.33 23.29 2.66
C LEU A 387 -5.45 24.28 2.32
N GLY A 388 -5.18 25.25 1.44
CA GLY A 388 -6.12 26.28 0.98
C GLY A 388 -7.44 25.72 0.47
N PRO A 389 -7.46 24.67 -0.39
CA PRO A 389 -8.70 24.13 -0.93
C PRO A 389 -9.72 23.73 0.14
N TRP A 390 -9.28 23.13 1.25
CA TRP A 390 -10.19 22.64 2.29
C TRP A 390 -10.66 23.73 3.27
N PHE A 391 -9.88 24.82 3.44
CA PHE A 391 -10.12 25.83 4.47
C PHE A 391 -11.51 26.47 4.41
N PRO A 392 -12.05 26.96 3.27
CA PRO A 392 -13.34 27.64 3.24
C PRO A 392 -14.49 26.79 3.79
N SER A 393 -14.52 25.51 3.42
CA SER A 393 -15.55 24.59 3.89
C SER A 393 -15.42 24.24 5.37
N LEU A 394 -14.18 24.08 5.88
CA LEU A 394 -13.93 23.89 7.31
C LEU A 394 -14.27 25.13 8.14
N ASP A 395 -14.07 26.33 7.61
CA ASP A 395 -14.42 27.55 8.32
C ASP A 395 -15.95 27.67 8.42
N SER A 396 -16.65 27.46 7.31
CA SER A 396 -18.12 27.44 7.28
C SER A 396 -18.74 26.31 8.09
N SER A 397 -18.02 25.22 8.38
CA SER A 397 -18.54 24.11 9.19
C SER A 397 -18.81 24.52 10.64
N THR A 398 -18.18 25.61 11.11
CA THR A 398 -18.45 26.18 12.44
C THR A 398 -19.85 26.77 12.56
N GLU A 399 -20.44 27.22 11.44
CA GLU A 399 -21.81 27.73 11.36
C GLU A 399 -22.80 26.65 10.89
N THR A 400 -22.41 25.83 9.92
CA THR A 400 -23.30 24.87 9.25
C THR A 400 -23.40 23.52 9.96
N GLY A 401 -22.44 23.17 10.83
CA GLY A 401 -22.39 21.88 11.52
C GLY A 401 -22.03 20.70 10.62
N GLN A 402 -21.51 20.94 9.41
CA GLN A 402 -21.07 19.87 8.52
C GLN A 402 -19.93 19.05 9.14
N ALA A 403 -20.07 17.73 9.14
CA ALA A 403 -19.10 16.81 9.73
C ALA A 403 -17.76 16.75 8.99
N PHE A 404 -17.75 17.06 7.69
CA PHE A 404 -16.58 16.98 6.84
C PHE A 404 -16.44 18.23 5.97
N SER A 405 -15.21 18.53 5.59
CA SER A 405 -14.90 19.54 4.57
C SER A 405 -15.40 19.14 3.17
N CYS A 406 -15.42 20.09 2.24
CA CYS A 406 -15.53 19.79 0.81
C CYS A 406 -14.36 18.88 0.38
N SER A 407 -14.61 18.06 -0.63
CA SER A 407 -13.63 17.08 -1.12
C SER A 407 -12.74 17.71 -2.21
N HIS A 408 -11.42 17.57 -2.06
CA HIS A 408 -10.43 18.05 -3.04
C HIS A 408 -9.36 16.99 -3.26
N THR A 409 -8.71 16.98 -4.42
CA THR A 409 -7.66 16.00 -4.72
C THR A 409 -6.32 16.41 -4.08
N ILE A 410 -5.56 15.42 -3.62
CA ILE A 410 -4.14 15.65 -3.26
C ILE A 410 -3.30 15.66 -4.54
N THR A 411 -3.56 14.70 -5.42
CA THR A 411 -2.90 14.59 -6.71
C THR A 411 -3.35 15.70 -7.66
N PRO A 412 -2.40 16.42 -8.29
CA PRO A 412 -2.72 17.36 -9.35
C PRO A 412 -3.34 16.65 -10.55
N VAL A 413 -4.51 17.12 -10.99
CA VAL A 413 -5.22 16.56 -12.15
C VAL A 413 -4.35 16.60 -13.41
N GLU A 414 -3.55 17.64 -13.58
CA GLU A 414 -2.62 17.77 -14.71
C GLU A 414 -1.55 16.67 -14.70
N GLY A 415 -0.94 16.39 -13.54
CA GLY A 415 0.08 15.34 -13.41
C GLY A 415 -0.50 13.95 -13.70
N ALA A 416 -1.72 13.68 -13.26
CA ALA A 416 -2.43 12.43 -13.55
C ALA A 416 -2.79 12.25 -15.04
N ASN A 417 -2.58 13.25 -15.89
CA ASN A 417 -2.92 13.23 -17.31
C ASN A 417 -1.81 13.79 -18.22
N ALA A 418 -0.59 13.98 -17.68
CA ALA A 418 0.51 14.62 -18.38
C ALA A 418 1.04 13.78 -19.55
N VAL A 419 1.28 12.48 -19.32
CA VAL A 419 1.81 11.49 -20.27
C VAL A 419 0.71 10.87 -21.13
N GLY A 420 -0.44 10.55 -20.54
CA GLY A 420 -1.52 9.81 -21.19
C GLY A 420 -1.18 8.33 -21.47
N GLN A 421 -2.00 7.67 -22.30
CA GLN A 421 -1.87 6.24 -22.54
C GLN A 421 -0.60 5.90 -23.33
N THR A 422 0.15 4.92 -22.80
CA THR A 422 1.38 4.41 -23.40
C THR A 422 1.34 2.92 -23.68
N TYR A 423 0.48 2.16 -23.01
CA TYR A 423 0.21 0.75 -23.26
C TYR A 423 -1.20 0.59 -23.83
N HIS A 424 -1.32 0.01 -25.02
CA HIS A 424 -2.60 -0.13 -25.74
C HIS A 424 -3.17 -1.56 -25.73
N GLY A 425 -2.37 -2.55 -25.34
CA GLY A 425 -2.83 -3.92 -25.16
C GLY A 425 -3.81 -4.04 -23.98
N PRO A 426 -4.54 -5.16 -23.88
CA PRO A 426 -5.43 -5.41 -22.74
C PRO A 426 -4.62 -5.51 -21.45
N VAL A 427 -5.25 -5.13 -20.33
CA VAL A 427 -4.61 -5.12 -19.02
C VAL A 427 -5.45 -5.86 -17.99
N VAL A 428 -4.79 -6.55 -17.06
CA VAL A 428 -5.42 -7.19 -15.90
C VAL A 428 -4.65 -6.83 -14.64
N LEU A 429 -5.37 -6.46 -13.59
CA LEU A 429 -4.79 -6.14 -12.29
C LEU A 429 -4.91 -7.35 -11.36
N ILE A 430 -3.82 -7.76 -10.71
CA ILE A 430 -3.84 -8.78 -9.65
C ILE A 430 -3.74 -8.10 -8.28
N THR A 431 -4.68 -8.42 -7.39
CA THR A 431 -4.78 -7.86 -6.03
C THR A 431 -4.88 -8.95 -4.96
N ASP A 432 -4.54 -8.60 -3.72
CA ASP A 432 -4.79 -9.42 -2.52
C ASP A 432 -5.25 -8.54 -1.36
N ALA A 433 -5.56 -9.16 -0.22
CA ALA A 433 -6.01 -8.44 0.96
C ALA A 433 -4.93 -7.59 1.65
N ARG A 434 -3.70 -7.59 1.14
CA ARG A 434 -2.57 -6.78 1.64
C ARG A 434 -2.26 -5.59 0.74
N CYS A 435 -2.93 -5.46 -0.40
CA CYS A 435 -3.03 -4.18 -1.10
C CYS A 435 -3.65 -3.15 -0.16
N TYR A 436 -2.89 -2.15 0.28
CA TYR A 436 -3.36 -1.13 1.22
C TYR A 436 -2.99 0.28 0.77
N SER A 437 -3.73 1.28 1.22
CA SER A 437 -3.40 2.71 1.09
C SER A 437 -3.33 3.21 -0.35
N ALA A 438 -2.22 3.82 -0.79
CA ALA A 438 -2.04 4.21 -2.19
C ALA A 438 -2.29 3.05 -3.18
N THR A 439 -2.12 1.79 -2.76
CA THR A 439 -2.51 0.64 -3.58
C THR A 439 -4.03 0.45 -3.67
N ASP A 440 -4.79 0.73 -2.60
CA ASP A 440 -6.26 0.80 -2.68
C ASP A 440 -6.69 1.93 -3.62
N ILE A 441 -6.05 3.11 -3.54
CA ILE A 441 -6.30 4.25 -4.45
C ILE A 441 -6.04 3.83 -5.90
N PHE A 442 -4.93 3.14 -6.18
CA PHE A 442 -4.65 2.61 -7.52
C PHE A 442 -5.71 1.60 -7.98
N ALA A 443 -6.08 0.63 -7.14
CA ALA A 443 -7.07 -0.39 -7.48
C ALA A 443 -8.47 0.22 -7.67
N ALA A 444 -8.80 1.25 -6.88
CA ALA A 444 -10.06 1.96 -6.95
C ALA A 444 -10.13 2.83 -8.20
N GLY A 445 -9.06 3.57 -8.52
CA GLY A 445 -8.88 4.27 -9.78
C GLY A 445 -8.93 3.32 -10.99
N TRP A 446 -8.35 2.13 -10.90
CA TRP A 446 -8.44 1.10 -11.95
C TRP A 446 -9.89 0.69 -12.23
N ALA A 447 -10.65 0.43 -11.15
CA ALA A 447 -12.05 0.05 -11.25
C ALA A 447 -12.94 1.21 -11.73
N ASP A 448 -12.76 2.41 -11.18
CA ASP A 448 -13.62 3.57 -11.43
C ASP A 448 -13.42 4.17 -12.82
N HIS A 449 -12.22 4.00 -13.39
CA HIS A 449 -11.90 4.33 -14.79
C HIS A 449 -12.00 3.11 -15.71
N GLU A 450 -12.52 1.98 -15.22
CA GLU A 450 -12.81 0.74 -15.96
C GLU A 450 -11.65 0.32 -16.89
N LEU A 451 -10.41 0.26 -16.36
CA LEU A 451 -9.21 -0.08 -17.14
C LEU A 451 -9.23 -1.51 -17.69
N GLY A 452 -9.72 -2.45 -16.88
CA GLY A 452 -9.76 -3.87 -17.22
C GLY A 452 -10.17 -4.74 -16.02
N PRO A 453 -10.17 -6.06 -16.17
CA PRO A 453 -10.49 -6.98 -15.08
C PRO A 453 -9.55 -6.85 -13.88
N ILE A 454 -10.08 -7.13 -12.69
CA ILE A 454 -9.31 -7.25 -11.45
C ILE A 454 -9.43 -8.70 -10.99
N LEU A 455 -8.30 -9.40 -10.95
CA LEU A 455 -8.15 -10.76 -10.45
C LEU A 455 -7.68 -10.71 -8.99
N GLY A 456 -8.56 -11.02 -8.05
CA GLY A 456 -8.24 -11.06 -6.63
C GLY A 456 -7.90 -12.47 -6.16
N VAL A 457 -6.85 -12.61 -5.35
CA VAL A 457 -6.61 -13.86 -4.60
C VAL A 457 -7.31 -13.89 -3.24
N ASP A 458 -7.92 -12.76 -2.87
CA ASP A 458 -8.77 -12.56 -1.70
C ASP A 458 -10.04 -11.79 -2.12
N ASP A 459 -11.03 -11.75 -1.23
CA ASP A 459 -12.35 -11.14 -1.51
C ASP A 459 -12.30 -9.62 -1.76
N ASN A 460 -11.32 -8.95 -1.16
CA ASN A 460 -11.17 -7.50 -1.19
C ASN A 460 -9.70 -7.14 -1.00
N THR A 461 -9.31 -5.96 -1.48
CA THR A 461 -8.11 -5.27 -1.01
C THR A 461 -8.24 -4.91 0.48
N GLY A 462 -7.16 -4.42 1.09
CA GLY A 462 -7.06 -4.18 2.53
C GLY A 462 -7.87 -2.99 3.04
N ALA A 463 -8.34 -2.09 2.17
CA ALA A 463 -9.26 -1.00 2.46
C ALA A 463 -8.70 0.18 3.29
N GLY A 464 -7.50 0.64 2.97
CA GLY A 464 -6.86 1.82 3.55
C GLY A 464 -7.17 3.09 2.78
N GLY A 465 -8.31 3.72 3.05
CA GLY A 465 -8.78 4.89 2.30
C GLY A 465 -8.41 6.22 2.95
N ALA A 466 -7.12 6.53 3.10
CA ALA A 466 -6.69 7.79 3.69
C ALA A 466 -5.25 8.18 3.32
N ASN A 467 -4.93 9.47 3.47
CA ASN A 467 -3.56 9.92 3.64
C ASN A 467 -3.23 10.06 5.14
N VAL A 468 -1.96 9.89 5.49
CA VAL A 468 -1.53 9.73 6.88
C VAL A 468 -0.60 10.85 7.30
N TRP A 469 -0.81 11.43 8.48
CA TRP A 469 0.18 12.30 9.12
C TRP A 469 0.62 11.75 10.47
N THR A 470 1.87 12.01 10.83
CA THR A 470 2.42 11.67 12.14
C THR A 470 2.07 12.75 13.17
N HIS A 471 2.11 12.39 14.44
CA HIS A 471 2.02 13.35 15.55
C HIS A 471 3.10 14.43 15.44
N GLY A 472 4.31 14.04 15.02
CA GLY A 472 5.42 14.96 14.75
C GLY A 472 5.06 16.00 13.69
N LEU A 473 4.54 15.58 12.54
CA LEU A 473 4.10 16.48 11.48
C LEU A 473 2.99 17.43 11.94
N LEU A 474 1.97 16.93 12.64
CA LEU A 474 0.89 17.75 13.21
C LEU A 474 1.43 18.82 14.18
N SER A 475 2.40 18.45 15.03
CA SER A 475 3.09 19.39 15.91
C SER A 475 3.86 20.46 15.12
N THR A 476 4.55 20.05 14.05
CA THR A 476 5.30 20.95 13.16
C THR A 476 4.37 21.95 12.45
N LEU A 477 3.22 21.51 11.93
CA LEU A 477 2.26 22.37 11.23
C LEU A 477 1.66 23.48 12.12
N LEU A 478 1.70 23.33 13.45
CA LEU A 478 1.32 24.40 14.38
C LEU A 478 2.51 25.27 14.83
N LYS A 479 3.75 24.83 14.60
CA LYS A 479 4.95 25.65 14.87
C LYS A 479 5.30 26.59 13.73
N ILE A 480 4.86 26.27 12.52
CA ILE A 480 5.12 27.06 11.31
C ILE A 480 3.79 27.43 10.61
N PRO A 481 3.77 28.46 9.75
CA PRO A 481 4.78 29.52 9.65
C PRO A 481 4.89 30.30 10.97
N ALA A 482 5.93 31.12 11.14
CA ALA A 482 6.00 31.99 12.32
C ALA A 482 4.88 33.06 12.30
N PRO A 483 4.32 33.46 13.46
CA PRO A 483 4.63 32.96 14.79
C PRO A 483 4.04 31.56 15.07
N VAL A 484 4.71 30.84 15.97
CA VAL A 484 4.23 29.56 16.52
C VAL A 484 2.82 29.76 17.09
N ASP A 485 1.94 28.77 16.89
CA ASP A 485 0.64 28.73 17.54
C ASP A 485 0.83 28.55 19.06
N ALA A 486 0.51 29.60 19.82
CA ALA A 486 0.67 29.63 21.28
C ALA A 486 -0.27 28.66 22.02
N GLU A 487 -1.33 28.19 21.35
CA GLU A 487 -2.34 27.29 21.90
C GLU A 487 -2.22 25.86 21.34
N SER A 488 -1.07 25.53 20.73
CA SER A 488 -0.81 24.18 20.22
C SER A 488 -0.98 23.14 21.33
N PRO A 489 -1.87 22.15 21.16
CA PRO A 489 -2.09 21.10 22.16
C PRO A 489 -1.02 20.00 22.11
N TYR A 490 -0.19 19.98 21.06
CA TYR A 490 0.80 18.94 20.85
C TYR A 490 2.04 19.14 21.71
N LYS A 491 2.43 18.07 22.41
CA LYS A 491 3.64 17.99 23.24
C LYS A 491 4.53 16.85 22.73
N PRO A 492 5.86 16.99 22.75
CA PRO A 492 6.77 15.92 22.34
C PRO A 492 6.48 14.63 23.10
N LEU A 493 6.38 13.52 22.37
CA LEU A 493 6.20 12.20 22.95
C LEU A 493 7.51 11.67 23.55
N PRO A 494 7.46 10.97 24.70
CA PRO A 494 8.66 10.51 25.40
C PRO A 494 9.30 9.29 24.73
N ASN A 495 10.60 9.07 24.96
CA ASN A 495 11.34 7.86 24.59
C ASN A 495 11.15 7.40 23.13
N LYS A 496 11.01 8.35 22.20
CA LYS A 496 10.78 8.11 20.77
C LYS A 496 9.46 7.39 20.46
N ALA A 497 8.50 7.35 21.38
CA ALA A 497 7.13 6.98 21.04
C ALA A 497 6.59 7.96 19.98
N ASN A 498 5.71 7.46 19.10
CA ASN A 498 5.08 8.29 18.07
C ASN A 498 3.64 7.82 17.84
N MET A 499 2.86 8.56 17.05
CA MET A 499 1.51 8.21 16.65
C MET A 499 1.27 8.61 15.21
N ARG A 500 0.39 7.89 14.54
CA ARG A 500 -0.04 8.15 13.16
C ARG A 500 -1.56 8.27 13.13
N VAL A 501 -2.08 9.07 12.20
CA VAL A 501 -3.52 9.26 12.03
C VAL A 501 -3.90 9.43 10.58
N SER A 502 -5.00 8.78 10.19
CA SER A 502 -5.74 9.04 8.96
C SER A 502 -6.32 10.45 9.03
N ILE A 503 -5.64 11.41 8.42
CA ILE A 503 -5.97 12.83 8.57
C ILE A 503 -7.06 13.28 7.59
N ARG A 504 -7.06 12.72 6.38
CA ARG A 504 -8.13 12.92 5.40
C ARG A 504 -8.57 11.58 4.85
N ARG A 505 -9.88 11.39 4.72
CA ARG A 505 -10.48 10.19 4.13
C ARG A 505 -10.55 10.30 2.61
N THR A 506 -10.23 9.23 1.91
CA THR A 506 -10.29 9.15 0.45
C THR A 506 -11.66 8.69 -0.02
N LEU A 507 -12.15 9.33 -1.08
CA LEU A 507 -13.43 9.04 -1.72
C LEU A 507 -13.21 8.54 -3.16
N ARG A 508 -14.04 7.59 -3.57
CA ARG A 508 -14.10 7.04 -4.93
C ARG A 508 -14.55 8.08 -5.95
N VAL A 509 -14.35 7.76 -7.23
CA VAL A 509 -14.75 8.58 -8.38
C VAL A 509 -15.64 7.78 -9.34
N GLY A 510 -15.97 8.34 -10.50
CA GLY A 510 -16.79 7.67 -11.51
C GLY A 510 -18.17 7.24 -10.97
N LYS A 511 -18.53 5.98 -11.19
CA LYS A 511 -19.84 5.42 -10.76
C LYS A 511 -20.00 5.35 -9.24
N LEU A 512 -18.90 5.36 -8.48
CA LEU A 512 -18.90 5.28 -7.02
C LEU A 512 -18.59 6.61 -6.34
N ALA A 513 -18.62 7.71 -7.10
CA ALA A 513 -18.26 9.05 -6.65
C ALA A 513 -18.83 9.39 -5.25
N GLY A 514 -17.94 9.76 -4.32
CA GLY A 514 -18.30 10.14 -2.96
C GLY A 514 -18.38 8.99 -1.95
N THR A 515 -18.23 7.74 -2.38
CA THR A 515 -18.14 6.58 -1.47
C THR A 515 -16.74 6.50 -0.85
N PRO A 516 -16.59 6.28 0.47
CA PRO A 516 -15.28 6.08 1.07
C PRO A 516 -14.58 4.80 0.58
N VAL A 517 -13.26 4.84 0.44
CA VAL A 517 -12.44 3.63 0.23
C VAL A 517 -12.27 2.82 1.52
N GLU A 518 -12.21 3.51 2.66
CA GLU A 518 -11.96 2.91 3.99
C GLU A 518 -12.97 1.82 4.37
N ASP A 519 -12.47 0.72 4.95
CA ASP A 519 -13.18 -0.54 5.31
C ASP A 519 -13.82 -1.32 4.15
N LEU A 520 -14.19 -0.65 3.06
CA LEU A 520 -14.82 -1.28 1.90
C LEU A 520 -13.79 -1.88 0.93
N GLY A 521 -12.70 -1.16 0.69
CA GLY A 521 -11.66 -1.53 -0.27
C GLY A 521 -12.20 -1.66 -1.69
N VAL A 522 -11.50 -2.46 -2.48
CA VAL A 522 -11.84 -2.76 -3.87
C VAL A 522 -12.11 -4.25 -3.99
N ARG A 523 -13.31 -4.59 -4.48
CA ARG A 523 -13.68 -5.97 -4.79
C ARG A 523 -13.13 -6.33 -6.17
N PRO A 524 -12.51 -7.50 -6.33
CA PRO A 524 -12.07 -7.96 -7.63
C PRO A 524 -13.28 -8.34 -8.49
N THR A 525 -13.14 -8.26 -9.82
CA THR A 525 -14.18 -8.74 -10.75
C THR A 525 -14.12 -10.25 -10.94
N HIS A 526 -12.96 -10.86 -10.69
CA HIS A 526 -12.71 -12.29 -10.77
C HIS A 526 -11.91 -12.75 -9.55
N GLN A 527 -12.12 -13.99 -9.10
CA GLN A 527 -11.38 -14.56 -7.99
C GLN A 527 -10.52 -15.74 -8.45
N HIS A 528 -9.36 -15.88 -7.82
CA HIS A 528 -8.46 -17.03 -7.96
C HIS A 528 -8.11 -17.58 -6.58
N LYS A 529 -8.42 -18.84 -6.32
CA LYS A 529 -7.96 -19.51 -5.10
C LYS A 529 -6.52 -19.95 -5.31
N VAL A 530 -5.60 -19.37 -4.52
CA VAL A 530 -4.16 -19.69 -4.58
C VAL A 530 -3.97 -21.20 -4.41
N THR A 531 -3.32 -21.83 -5.38
CA THR A 531 -3.05 -23.28 -5.35
C THR A 531 -1.71 -23.56 -4.66
N ARG A 532 -1.45 -24.84 -4.36
CA ARG A 532 -0.12 -25.25 -3.89
C ARG A 532 0.97 -24.94 -4.93
N ALA A 533 0.67 -25.09 -6.22
CA ALA A 533 1.62 -24.80 -7.29
C ALA A 533 1.88 -23.30 -7.42
N ASP A 534 0.91 -22.44 -7.12
CA ASP A 534 1.17 -21.00 -7.08
C ASP A 534 2.24 -20.62 -6.06
N LEU A 535 2.16 -21.22 -4.86
CA LEU A 535 3.12 -20.95 -3.79
C LEU A 535 4.52 -21.50 -4.07
N LEU A 536 4.61 -22.68 -4.69
CA LEU A 536 5.88 -23.42 -4.80
C LEU A 536 6.51 -23.38 -6.20
N GLN A 537 5.74 -23.05 -7.23
CA GLN A 537 6.16 -23.10 -8.64
C GLN A 537 6.00 -21.75 -9.35
N GLY A 538 6.02 -20.66 -8.58
CA GLY A 538 6.14 -19.31 -9.13
C GLY A 538 4.85 -18.72 -9.68
N ASN A 539 3.71 -18.95 -9.03
CA ASN A 539 2.37 -18.45 -9.40
C ASN A 539 1.86 -18.99 -10.75
N VAL A 540 2.17 -20.25 -11.08
CA VAL A 540 1.87 -20.82 -12.40
C VAL A 540 0.38 -20.80 -12.74
N ASP A 541 -0.50 -21.16 -11.80
CA ASP A 541 -1.93 -21.25 -12.04
C ASP A 541 -2.59 -19.87 -12.02
N LEU A 542 -2.15 -18.99 -11.13
CA LEU A 542 -2.60 -17.60 -11.07
C LEU A 542 -2.24 -16.84 -12.37
N LEU A 543 -1.02 -17.02 -12.88
CA LEU A 543 -0.60 -16.38 -14.13
C LEU A 543 -1.32 -16.99 -15.34
N ALA A 544 -1.62 -18.29 -15.33
CA ALA A 544 -2.47 -18.90 -16.34
C ALA A 544 -3.86 -18.28 -16.34
N ARG A 545 -4.48 -18.14 -15.15
CA ARG A 545 -5.80 -17.51 -15.00
C ARG A 545 -5.82 -16.05 -15.45
N ALA A 546 -4.75 -15.30 -15.17
CA ALA A 546 -4.60 -13.93 -15.67
C ALA A 546 -4.47 -13.88 -17.21
N GLY A 547 -3.77 -14.87 -17.80
CA GLY A 547 -3.67 -15.03 -19.26
C GLY A 547 -5.01 -15.28 -19.94
N GLU A 548 -5.87 -16.12 -19.36
CA GLU A 548 -7.23 -16.37 -19.86
C GLU A 548 -8.04 -15.06 -19.93
N LEU A 549 -7.99 -14.22 -18.88
CA LEU A 549 -8.70 -12.94 -18.84
C LEU A 549 -8.16 -11.91 -19.85
N LEU A 550 -6.89 -12.01 -20.24
CA LEU A 550 -6.29 -11.16 -21.27
C LEU A 550 -6.69 -11.62 -22.67
N GLU A 551 -6.74 -12.93 -22.91
CA GLU A 551 -7.13 -13.52 -24.19
C GLU A 551 -8.59 -13.17 -24.58
N GLU A 552 -9.48 -13.01 -23.59
CA GLU A 552 -10.87 -12.60 -23.79
C GLU A 552 -11.03 -11.14 -24.26
N GLN A 553 -9.96 -10.33 -24.22
CA GLN A 553 -9.99 -8.91 -24.54
C GLN A 553 -9.30 -8.59 -25.88
N PRO A 554 -9.79 -7.62 -26.65
CA PRO A 554 -9.20 -7.27 -27.94
C PRO A 554 -7.82 -6.63 -27.77
N VAL A 555 -6.84 -7.14 -28.51
CA VAL A 555 -5.51 -6.52 -28.63
C VAL A 555 -5.60 -5.28 -29.50
N ARG A 556 -5.12 -4.14 -29.01
CA ARG A 556 -5.14 -2.88 -29.75
C ARG A 556 -3.75 -2.29 -29.86
N ARG A 557 -3.54 -1.49 -30.90
CA ARG A 557 -2.32 -0.71 -31.12
C ARG A 557 -2.66 0.64 -31.70
N LEU A 558 -2.05 1.69 -31.14
CA LEU A 558 -2.06 3.04 -31.69
C LEU A 558 -0.64 3.62 -31.63
N GLY A 559 0.17 3.23 -32.61
CA GLY A 559 1.50 3.83 -32.83
C GLY A 559 1.33 5.22 -33.44
N VAL A 560 1.99 6.23 -32.86
CA VAL A 560 1.94 7.61 -33.35
C VAL A 560 3.35 8.18 -33.42
N ALA A 561 3.71 8.72 -34.58
CA ALA A 561 4.92 9.50 -34.77
C ALA A 561 4.58 10.82 -35.46
N VAL A 562 5.15 11.93 -34.98
CA VAL A 562 4.89 13.27 -35.49
C VAL A 562 6.19 13.84 -36.05
N ALA A 563 6.16 14.31 -37.30
CA ALA A 563 7.29 14.95 -37.97
C ALA A 563 6.80 16.22 -38.69
N GLY A 564 7.00 17.37 -38.06
CA GLY A 564 6.42 18.64 -38.54
C GLY A 564 4.89 18.56 -38.55
N THR A 565 4.28 18.72 -39.71
CA THR A 565 2.83 18.61 -39.90
C THR A 565 2.37 17.20 -40.25
N THR A 566 3.27 16.23 -40.37
CA THR A 566 2.91 14.85 -40.75
C THR A 566 2.74 14.00 -39.50
N VAL A 567 1.60 13.31 -39.38
CA VAL A 567 1.32 12.32 -38.33
C VAL A 567 1.26 10.95 -38.98
N SER A 568 2.19 10.07 -38.63
CA SER A 568 2.20 8.67 -39.02
C SER A 568 1.54 7.83 -37.95
N LEU A 569 0.65 6.93 -38.37
CA LEU A 569 -0.16 6.10 -37.49
C LEU A 569 0.07 4.61 -37.81
N ASP A 570 0.05 3.77 -36.80
CA ASP A 570 0.04 2.30 -36.93
C ASP A 570 -1.06 1.72 -36.03
N THR A 571 -2.14 1.27 -36.65
CA THR A 571 -3.39 0.91 -35.98
C THR A 571 -3.65 -0.60 -36.02
N VAL A 572 -4.23 -1.14 -34.94
CA VAL A 572 -4.76 -2.51 -34.87
C VAL A 572 -6.07 -2.49 -34.09
N ASN A 573 -7.13 -3.07 -34.65
CA ASN A 573 -8.49 -3.12 -34.11
C ASN A 573 -9.07 -1.74 -33.76
N LEU A 574 -8.90 -0.78 -34.67
CA LEU A 574 -9.48 0.56 -34.63
C LEU A 574 -10.20 0.84 -35.96
N ASP A 575 -11.33 1.55 -35.91
CA ASP A 575 -12.10 1.95 -37.10
C ASP A 575 -12.02 3.45 -37.40
N ARG A 576 -11.72 4.28 -36.40
CA ARG A 576 -11.55 5.73 -36.54
C ARG A 576 -10.44 6.25 -35.65
N VAL A 577 -9.76 7.30 -36.11
CA VAL A 577 -8.86 8.13 -35.30
C VAL A 577 -9.26 9.60 -35.37
N ASP A 578 -9.25 10.28 -34.23
CA ASP A 578 -9.42 11.72 -34.12
C ASP A 578 -8.10 12.34 -33.64
N ILE A 579 -7.62 13.36 -34.35
CA ILE A 579 -6.34 14.01 -34.08
C ILE A 579 -6.59 15.44 -33.60
N TYR A 580 -5.94 15.80 -32.50
CA TYR A 580 -6.00 17.11 -31.86
C TYR A 580 -4.60 17.71 -31.78
N VAL A 581 -4.51 19.02 -31.96
CA VAL A 581 -3.27 19.81 -31.82
C VAL A 581 -3.51 20.88 -30.77
N ASP A 582 -2.72 20.86 -29.68
CA ASP A 582 -2.87 21.77 -28.53
C ASP A 582 -4.32 21.82 -27.99
N GLY A 583 -4.95 20.65 -27.90
CA GLY A 583 -6.33 20.47 -27.43
C GLY A 583 -7.43 20.87 -28.42
N ARG A 584 -7.08 21.26 -29.66
CA ARG A 584 -8.04 21.64 -30.70
C ARG A 584 -8.21 20.52 -31.73
N PRO A 585 -9.44 20.18 -32.13
CA PRO A 585 -9.66 19.21 -33.20
C PRO A 585 -8.95 19.65 -34.48
N ALA A 586 -8.14 18.76 -35.06
CA ALA A 586 -7.39 19.02 -36.28
C ALA A 586 -7.96 18.23 -37.47
N THR A 587 -8.14 16.91 -37.32
CA THR A 587 -8.73 16.05 -38.37
C THR A 587 -9.22 14.73 -37.78
N SER A 588 -10.05 14.01 -38.55
CA SER A 588 -10.48 12.64 -38.27
C SER A 588 -10.24 11.77 -39.49
N LEU A 589 -9.89 10.50 -39.29
CA LEU A 589 -9.69 9.52 -40.35
C LEU A 589 -10.38 8.21 -39.99
N ASP A 590 -11.11 7.63 -40.93
CA ASP A 590 -11.48 6.22 -40.85
C ASP A 590 -10.22 5.39 -41.15
N VAL A 591 -9.97 4.36 -40.35
CA VAL A 591 -8.75 3.55 -40.40
C VAL A 591 -9.09 2.06 -40.42
N THR A 592 -8.13 1.26 -40.88
CA THR A 592 -8.12 -0.19 -40.76
C THR A 592 -6.82 -0.63 -40.10
N ASP A 593 -6.58 -1.92 -39.94
CA ASP A 593 -5.28 -2.38 -39.47
C ASP A 593 -4.15 -1.97 -40.42
N GLY A 594 -3.03 -1.51 -39.87
CA GLY A 594 -1.83 -1.13 -40.61
C GLY A 594 -1.45 0.35 -40.51
N ALA A 595 -0.62 0.79 -41.47
CA ALA A 595 -0.03 2.13 -41.46
C ALA A 595 -0.92 3.16 -42.15
N HIS A 596 -1.08 4.33 -41.53
CA HIS A 596 -1.81 5.48 -42.07
C HIS A 596 -1.01 6.76 -41.92
N THR A 597 -1.42 7.81 -42.61
CA THR A 597 -0.80 9.14 -42.49
C THR A 597 -1.86 10.22 -42.55
N ALA A 598 -1.73 11.22 -41.68
CA ALA A 598 -2.52 12.43 -41.68
C ALA A 598 -1.61 13.66 -41.81
N THR A 599 -2.10 14.70 -42.48
CA THR A 599 -1.41 16.00 -42.56
C THR A 599 -2.17 17.03 -41.74
N LEU A 600 -1.48 17.66 -40.80
CA LEU A 600 -1.98 18.73 -39.95
C LEU A 600 -1.87 20.08 -40.68
N ALA A 601 -2.81 20.98 -40.41
CA ALA A 601 -2.76 22.34 -40.96
C ALA A 601 -1.63 23.18 -40.34
N ALA A 602 -1.19 22.85 -39.13
CA ALA A 602 -0.11 23.51 -38.40
C ALA A 602 0.55 22.55 -37.41
N THR A 603 1.76 22.88 -36.97
CA THR A 603 2.43 22.23 -35.85
C THR A 603 1.87 22.73 -34.52
N GLY A 604 2.06 21.97 -33.44
CA GLY A 604 1.72 22.38 -32.08
C GLY A 604 2.71 21.83 -31.07
N ARG A 605 2.51 22.17 -29.79
CA ARG A 605 3.33 21.66 -28.67
C ARG A 605 2.93 20.23 -28.32
N GLU A 606 1.66 19.91 -28.50
CA GLU A 606 1.10 18.59 -28.21
C GLU A 606 0.24 18.12 -29.39
N VAL A 607 0.45 16.87 -29.81
CA VAL A 607 -0.47 16.14 -30.68
C VAL A 607 -1.08 15.00 -29.87
N ARG A 608 -2.41 15.01 -29.73
CA ARG A 608 -3.18 13.93 -29.12
C ARG A 608 -3.95 13.20 -30.22
N VAL A 609 -3.80 11.89 -30.27
CA VAL A 609 -4.55 11.01 -31.17
C VAL A 609 -5.44 10.12 -30.34
N GLU A 610 -6.72 10.06 -30.69
CA GLU A 610 -7.73 9.22 -30.06
C GLU A 610 -8.20 8.16 -31.05
N GLY A 611 -8.09 6.88 -30.70
CA GLY A 611 -8.53 5.75 -31.49
C GLY A 611 -9.87 5.20 -30.99
N PHE A 612 -10.78 4.95 -31.93
CA PHE A 612 -12.12 4.46 -31.66
C PHE A 612 -12.34 3.07 -32.29
N ALA A 613 -13.26 2.31 -31.69
CA ALA A 613 -13.84 1.09 -32.22
C ALA A 613 -15.32 1.06 -31.83
N ASP A 614 -16.21 0.84 -32.80
CA ASP A 614 -17.67 0.85 -32.63
C ASP A 614 -18.18 2.12 -31.92
N GLY A 615 -17.54 3.25 -32.22
CA GLY A 615 -17.87 4.56 -31.63
C GLY A 615 -17.43 4.74 -30.17
N GLN A 616 -16.73 3.77 -29.57
CA GLN A 616 -16.14 3.88 -28.23
C GLN A 616 -14.68 4.30 -28.30
N LEU A 617 -14.25 5.20 -27.40
CA LEU A 617 -12.85 5.56 -27.25
C LEU A 617 -12.10 4.40 -26.59
N VAL A 618 -11.15 3.80 -27.32
CA VAL A 618 -10.46 2.57 -26.88
C VAL A 618 -8.94 2.68 -26.86
N ALA A 619 -8.38 3.70 -27.51
CA ALA A 619 -6.97 4.01 -27.46
C ALA A 619 -6.76 5.52 -27.48
N ALA A 620 -5.71 6.00 -26.83
CA ALA A 620 -5.24 7.37 -26.96
C ALA A 620 -3.72 7.38 -27.00
N ARG A 621 -3.13 8.41 -27.60
CA ARG A 621 -1.70 8.63 -27.56
C ARG A 621 -1.42 10.11 -27.59
N LYS A 622 -0.60 10.57 -26.66
CA LYS A 622 -0.08 11.93 -26.63
C LYS A 622 1.38 11.92 -27.09
N VAL A 623 1.74 12.89 -27.94
CA VAL A 623 3.10 13.15 -28.38
C VAL A 623 3.38 14.64 -28.16
N ALA A 624 4.29 14.94 -27.25
CA ALA A 624 4.82 16.29 -27.08
C ALA A 624 5.98 16.51 -28.06
N SER A 625 6.06 17.71 -28.62
CA SER A 625 7.09 18.14 -29.57
C SER A 625 8.40 18.54 -28.92
#